data_AF-A0A3P6TEM9-F1
#
_entry.id   AF-A0A3P6TEM9-F1
#
_cell.length_a   1.000
_cell.length_b   1.000
_cell.length_c   1.000
_cell.angle_alpha   90.00
_cell.angle_beta   90.00
_cell.angle_gamma   90.00
#
_symmetry.space_group_name_H-M   'P 1'
#
loop_
_entity.id
_entity.type
_entity.pdbx_description
1 polymer ?
#
loop_
_entity_poly.entity_id
_entity_poly.type
_entity_poly.pdbx_seq_one_letter_code
_entity_poly.pdbx_strand_id
1 'polypeptide(L)' 'MMGVGKEFDQNGLTVCQINAEIHHIGVDFKERFAPLMRKLLSDRRYAILAVKFVGHHRTFLLNFENKKCVEKYLARFF' A
#
# COMPACT_ATOMS: atom_id res chain seq x y z
N MET A 1 10.35 4.76 2.42
CA MET A 1 8.95 4.27 2.35
C MET A 1 8.38 4.68 0.99
N MET A 2 8.22 3.83 0.00
CA MET A 2 8.68 2.44 -0.16
C MET A 2 10.07 2.43 -0.82
N GLY A 3 10.97 1.60 -0.32
CA GLY A 3 12.42 1.73 -0.51
C GLY A 3 13.09 2.01 0.83
N VAL A 4 14.23 1.37 1.06
CA VAL A 4 15.08 1.55 2.24
C VAL A 4 15.81 2.89 2.08
N GLY A 5 15.11 4.00 2.31
CA GLY A 5 15.69 5.33 2.11
C GLY A 5 14.78 6.36 1.44
N LYS A 6 13.57 6.00 0.99
CA LYS A 6 12.66 6.90 0.23
C LYS A 6 13.22 7.29 -1.15
N GLU A 7 13.89 6.36 -1.79
CA GLU A 7 14.62 6.54 -3.05
C GLU A 7 13.71 6.97 -4.20
N PHE A 8 12.47 6.46 -4.27
CA PHE A 8 11.49 6.95 -5.24
C PHE A 8 11.19 8.44 -5.04
N ASP A 9 10.99 8.87 -3.79
CA ASP A 9 10.70 10.27 -3.48
C ASP A 9 11.89 11.17 -3.81
N GLN A 10 13.11 10.71 -3.51
CA GLN A 10 14.36 11.41 -3.80
C GLN A 10 14.59 11.60 -5.30
N ASN A 11 14.08 10.69 -6.14
CA ASN A 11 14.19 10.75 -7.59
C ASN A 11 12.96 11.37 -8.27
N GLY A 12 12.05 11.99 -7.52
CA GLY A 12 10.84 12.63 -8.06
C GLY A 12 9.83 11.65 -8.65
N LEU A 13 9.93 10.36 -8.31
CA LEU A 13 9.03 9.31 -8.78
C LEU A 13 7.87 9.15 -7.80
N THR A 14 6.65 9.39 -8.29
CA THR A 14 5.43 9.16 -7.50
C THR A 14 4.84 7.79 -7.84
N VAL A 15 4.84 6.89 -6.86
CA VAL A 15 4.08 5.63 -6.97
C VAL A 15 2.64 5.90 -6.57
N CYS A 16 1.72 5.82 -7.54
CA CYS A 16 0.31 6.03 -7.27
C CYS A 16 -0.41 4.78 -6.76
N GLN A 17 0.00 3.59 -7.19
CA GLN A 17 -0.68 2.34 -6.84
C GLN A 17 0.35 1.23 -6.60
N ILE A 18 0.11 0.40 -5.57
CA ILE A 18 0.77 -0.89 -5.39
C ILE A 18 -0.28 -1.99 -5.32
N ASN A 19 -0.04 -3.07 -6.06
CA ASN A 19 -0.78 -4.31 -5.90
C ASN A 19 0.14 -5.29 -5.16
N ALA A 20 -0.29 -5.72 -3.98
CA ALA A 20 0.46 -6.67 -3.18
C ALA A 20 -0.33 -7.95 -3.00
N GLU A 21 0.30 -9.07 -3.32
CA GLU A 21 -0.15 -10.42 -2.96
C GLU A 21 0.80 -10.98 -1.92
N ILE A 22 0.23 -11.41 -0.80
CA ILE A 22 0.99 -11.82 0.37
C ILE A 22 0.63 -13.28 0.67
N HIS A 23 1.65 -14.12 0.63
CA HIS A 23 1.53 -15.54 0.93
C HIS A 23 1.64 -15.75 2.44
N HIS A 24 0.77 -16.60 2.98
CA HIS A 24 0.82 -17.03 4.38
C HIS A 24 1.95 -18.05 4.53
N ILE A 25 3.16 -17.57 4.81
CA ILE A 25 4.34 -18.42 5.03
C ILE A 25 4.69 -18.34 6.52
N GLY A 26 4.76 -19.51 7.17
CA GLY A 26 5.20 -19.63 8.56
C GLY A 26 4.09 -19.45 9.61
N VAL A 27 4.40 -19.80 10.85
CA VAL A 27 3.49 -19.73 12.01
C VAL A 27 3.34 -18.31 12.57
N ASP A 28 4.28 -17.42 12.27
CA ASP A 28 4.40 -16.05 12.79
C ASP A 28 3.83 -14.98 11.84
N PHE A 29 3.15 -15.40 10.76
CA PHE A 29 2.65 -14.50 9.72
C PHE A 29 1.89 -13.29 10.29
N LYS A 30 0.94 -13.52 11.19
CA LYS A 30 0.10 -12.46 11.76
C LYS A 30 0.93 -11.47 12.59
N GLU A 31 1.93 -11.96 13.32
CA GLU A 31 2.80 -11.16 14.16
C GLU A 31 3.71 -10.24 13.33
N ARG A 32 4.11 -10.67 12.13
CA ARG A 32 4.89 -9.86 11.20
C ARG A 32 4.03 -8.94 10.33
N PHE A 33 2.84 -9.39 9.97
CA PHE A 33 1.93 -8.65 9.09
C PHE A 33 1.26 -7.47 9.81
N ALA A 34 0.81 -7.65 11.05
CA ALA A 34 0.10 -6.58 11.77
C ALA A 34 0.94 -5.31 11.98
N PRO A 35 2.23 -5.36 12.38
CA PRO A 35 3.09 -4.18 12.47
C PRO A 35 3.27 -3.46 11.14
N LEU A 36 3.43 -4.21 10.04
CA LEU A 36 3.53 -3.64 8.69
C LEU A 36 2.27 -2.83 8.34
N MET A 37 1.09 -3.41 8.57
CA MET A 37 -0.17 -2.74 8.27
C MET A 37 -0.38 -1.51 9.16
N ARG A 38 -0.06 -1.59 10.46
CA ARG A 38 -0.11 -0.44 11.37
C ARG A 38 0.81 0.68 10.90
N LYS A 39 2.02 0.34 10.45
CA LYS A 39 3.00 1.30 9.93
C LYS A 39 2.42 2.03 8.71
N LEU A 40 1.94 1.28 7.71
CA LEU A 40 1.30 1.84 6.51
C LEU A 40 0.15 2.79 6.83
N LEU A 41 -0.73 2.40 7.77
CA LEU A 41 -1.85 3.24 8.22
C LEU A 41 -1.37 4.50 8.95
N SER A 42 -0.36 4.39 9.82
CA SER A 42 0.19 5.52 10.56
C SER A 42 0.87 6.56 9.67
N ASP A 43 1.43 6.12 8.56
CA ASP A 43 2.14 6.96 7.61
C ASP A 43 1.18 7.80 6.74
N ARG A 44 -0.13 7.47 6.73
CA ARG A 44 -1.24 8.21 6.06
C ARG A 44 -1.04 8.53 4.57
N ARG A 45 -0.04 7.93 3.94
CA ARG A 45 0.31 8.17 2.54
C ARG A 45 -0.50 7.31 1.57
N TYR A 46 -0.65 6.04 1.92
CA TYR A 46 -1.37 5.06 1.12
C TYR A 46 -2.61 4.59 1.86
N ALA A 47 -3.79 4.73 1.23
CA ALA A 47 -4.97 4.04 1.69
C ALA A 47 -4.92 2.59 1.23
N ILE A 48 -5.40 1.70 2.09
CA ILE A 48 -5.44 0.26 1.86
C ILE A 48 -6.84 -0.09 1.33
N LEU A 49 -6.93 -0.40 0.05
CA LEU A 49 -8.18 -0.68 -0.66
C LEU A 49 -8.27 -2.18 -0.97
N ALA A 50 -9.47 -2.74 -0.80
CA ALA A 50 -9.84 -4.12 -1.09
C ALA A 50 -8.85 -5.18 -0.54
N VAL A 51 -9.05 -5.54 0.73
CA VAL A 51 -8.42 -6.71 1.34
C VAL A 51 -9.28 -7.93 1.03
N LYS A 52 -8.81 -8.80 0.12
CA LYS A 52 -9.47 -10.08 -0.18
C LYS A 52 -8.56 -11.24 0.19
N PHE A 53 -9.14 -12.27 0.79
CA PHE A 53 -8.47 -13.53 1.09
C PHE A 53 -8.98 -14.61 0.14
N VAL A 54 -8.16 -15.04 -0.81
CA VAL A 54 -8.46 -16.15 -1.73
C VAL A 54 -7.22 -17.03 -1.81
N GLY A 55 -6.93 -17.77 -0.74
CA GLY A 55 -5.66 -18.50 -0.54
C GLY A 55 -4.47 -17.60 -0.18
N HIS A 56 -4.43 -16.40 -0.76
CA HIS A 56 -3.44 -15.35 -0.48
C HIS A 56 -4.13 -14.04 -0.07
N HIS A 57 -3.43 -13.22 0.71
CA HIS A 57 -3.90 -11.91 1.11
C HIS A 57 -3.56 -10.91 0.01
N ARG A 58 -4.58 -10.42 -0.70
CA ARG A 58 -4.42 -9.43 -1.78
C ARG A 58 -4.89 -8.08 -1.29
N THR A 59 -4.08 -7.06 -1.51
CA THR A 59 -4.38 -5.68 -1.15
C THR A 59 -3.92 -4.71 -2.21
N PHE A 60 -4.66 -3.62 -2.36
CA PHE A 60 -4.31 -2.49 -3.20
C PHE A 60 -3.94 -1.33 -2.29
N LEU A 61 -2.84 -0.65 -2.57
CA LEU A 61 -2.43 0.56 -1.86
C LEU A 61 -2.53 1.72 -2.85
N LEU A 62 -3.37 2.70 -2.56
CA LEU A 62 -3.54 3.89 -3.38
C LEU A 62 -2.92 5.09 -2.66
N ASN A 63 -2.08 5.86 -3.34
CA ASN A 63 -1.47 7.05 -2.77
C ASN A 63 -2.49 8.19 -2.68
N PHE A 64 -2.94 8.50 -1.47
CA PHE A 64 -3.92 9.57 -1.20
C PHE A 64 -3.24 10.91 -0.88
N GLU A 65 -1.96 10.89 -0.55
CA GLU A 65 -1.18 12.11 -0.30
C GLU A 65 -0.96 12.91 -1.60
N ASN A 66 -0.86 12.24 -2.75
CA ASN A 66 -0.63 12.89 -4.02
C ASN A 66 -1.93 13.14 -4.81
N LYS A 67 -2.25 14.42 -5.04
CA LYS A 67 -3.44 14.86 -5.78
C LYS A 67 -3.58 14.20 -7.16
N LYS A 68 -2.48 14.04 -7.92
CA LYS A 68 -2.52 13.43 -9.25
C LYS A 68 -2.93 11.96 -9.19
N CYS A 69 -2.56 11.25 -8.12
CA CYS A 69 -2.95 9.86 -7.92
C CYS A 69 -4.44 9.74 -7.59
N VAL A 70 -4.94 10.63 -6.73
CA VAL A 70 -6.38 10.74 -6.43
C VAL A 70 -7.18 11.08 -7.69
N GLU A 71 -6.76 12.08 -8.46
CA GLU A 71 -7.42 12.46 -9.72
C GLU A 71 -7.44 11.30 -10.73
N LYS A 72 -6.30 10.61 -10.89
CA LYS A 72 -6.18 9.49 -11.84
C LYS A 72 -7.12 8.33 -11.52
N TYR A 73 -7.24 7.97 -10.25
CA TYR A 73 -7.91 6.73 -9.83
C TYR A 73 -9.29 6.95 -9.21
N LEU A 74 -9.57 8.08 -8.58
CA LEU A 74 -10.81 8.31 -7.83
C LEU A 74 -11.76 9.32 -8.48
N ALA A 75 -11.26 10.30 -9.25
CA ALA A 75 -12.12 11.35 -9.82
C ALA A 75 -13.17 10.85 -10.81
N ARG A 76 -13.05 9.61 -11.31
CA ARG A 76 -14.06 8.99 -12.18
C ARG A 76 -15.30 8.46 -11.43
N PHE A 77 -15.25 8.42 -10.09
CA PHE A 77 -16.30 7.85 -9.25
C PHE A 77 -17.16 8.92 -8.55
N PHE A 78 -16.89 10.20 -8.80
CA PHE A 78 -17.60 11.37 -8.27
C PHE A 78 -17.78 12.38 -9.40
#